data_AF-A0AAJ5WZU2-F1
#
_entry.id   AF-A0AAJ5WZU2-F1
#
_cell.length_a   1.000
_cell.length_b   1.000
_cell.length_c   1.000
_cell.angle_alpha   90.00
_cell.angle_beta   90.00
_cell.angle_gamma   90.00
#
_symmetry.space_group_name_H-M   'P 1'
#
loop_
_entity.id
_entity.type
_entity.pdbx_description
1 polymer ?
#
loop_
_entity_poly.entity_id
_entity_poly.type
_entity_poly.pdbx_seq_one_letter_code
_entity_poly.pdbx_strand_id
1 'polypeptide(L)'
;MSDFRRPLGFEEALRPPVDVRRARVTQPVLRPPGRAGDAAAYAQLARIIRRAPEVMVKVTGRTRDGGHLMRHLDYISRNGRLALEEPDGERLEGRAAIKALASDWAVEAMLEPGGRKDRPLSRSIVLSMPRGTDPIRLHDAARAFAAESFRGRFPYVFALHDECGHPHVHLTVRALGSNGVRLNPRKADLEVWRQRFAQALRDRGVEAEASPRRARGVLQRAEPTPVQKMRERCSRQGGRESHSYQADGVERHAAARWEISQRERQARIRRSLAAEAIALSSSARSEDRLLGAALMEHMRRLPKLQDQGKALVRPDGEKRFADRQKER
;
A
#
# COMPACT_ATOMS: atom_id res chain seq x y z
N MET A 1 2.70 2.92 -32.81
CA MET A 1 1.67 2.88 -31.73
C MET A 1 1.08 1.48 -31.70
N SER A 2 0.72 0.90 -30.55
CA SER A 2 0.16 -0.46 -30.47
C SER A 2 -1.32 -0.45 -30.85
N ASP A 3 -1.79 -1.46 -31.58
CA ASP A 3 -3.22 -1.66 -31.92
C ASP A 3 -4.01 -2.35 -30.78
N PHE A 4 -3.48 -2.28 -29.57
CA PHE A 4 -3.97 -2.99 -28.41
C PHE A 4 -5.25 -2.34 -27.87
N ARG A 5 -6.43 -2.79 -28.30
CA ARG A 5 -7.70 -2.32 -27.70
C ARG A 5 -8.04 -3.12 -26.45
N ARG A 6 -7.99 -2.46 -25.29
CA ARG A 6 -8.37 -3.04 -23.98
C ARG A 6 -9.82 -3.52 -23.94
N PRO A 7 -10.11 -4.69 -23.34
CA PRO A 7 -11.48 -5.02 -22.94
C PRO A 7 -11.99 -4.06 -21.85
N LEU A 8 -13.23 -3.60 -22.00
CA LEU A 8 -13.91 -2.72 -21.04
C LEU A 8 -13.92 -3.36 -19.64
N GLY A 9 -13.52 -2.60 -18.61
CA GLY A 9 -13.61 -3.03 -17.19
C GLY A 9 -12.34 -3.63 -16.58
N PHE A 10 -11.23 -3.77 -17.33
CA PHE A 10 -9.95 -4.27 -16.78
C PHE A 10 -9.42 -3.41 -15.62
N GLU A 11 -9.38 -2.08 -15.81
CA GLU A 11 -8.95 -1.14 -14.76
C GLU A 11 -9.88 -1.20 -13.54
N GLU A 12 -11.18 -1.43 -13.77
CA GLU A 12 -12.18 -1.53 -12.70
C GLU A 12 -12.01 -2.80 -11.87
N ALA A 13 -11.62 -3.93 -12.50
CA ALA A 13 -11.25 -5.15 -11.79
C ALA A 13 -10.03 -4.95 -10.87
N LEU A 14 -9.13 -4.05 -11.27
CA LEU A 14 -7.92 -3.66 -10.53
C LEU A 14 -8.12 -2.49 -9.55
N ARG A 15 -9.32 -1.89 -9.46
CA ARG A 15 -9.63 -0.88 -8.43
C ARG A 15 -10.10 -1.48 -7.09
N PRO A 16 -9.66 -0.94 -5.94
CA PRO A 16 -10.06 -1.39 -4.62
C PRO A 16 -11.58 -1.22 -4.46
N PRO A 17 -12.23 -2.07 -3.65
CA PRO A 17 -13.65 -1.94 -3.36
C PRO A 17 -13.87 -0.71 -2.49
N VAL A 18 -14.08 0.43 -3.14
CA VAL A 18 -14.47 1.67 -2.50
C VAL A 18 -15.87 2.00 -3.00
N ASP A 19 -16.82 2.13 -2.09
CA ASP A 19 -18.13 2.67 -2.41
C ASP A 19 -17.95 4.13 -2.83
N VAL A 20 -18.16 4.40 -4.12
CA VAL A 20 -18.00 5.73 -4.72
C VAL A 20 -18.89 6.79 -4.05
N ARG A 21 -20.03 6.40 -3.45
CA ARG A 21 -20.91 7.31 -2.70
C ARG A 21 -20.34 7.68 -1.33
N ARG A 22 -19.56 6.79 -0.71
CA ARG A 22 -18.85 7.02 0.56
C ARG A 22 -17.45 7.58 0.37
N ALA A 23 -16.89 7.46 -0.83
CA ALA A 23 -15.73 8.22 -1.27
C ALA A 23 -16.15 9.67 -1.52
N ARG A 24 -16.45 10.44 -0.45
CA ARG A 24 -16.23 11.88 -0.53
C ARG A 24 -14.73 12.04 -0.76
N VAL A 25 -14.35 12.10 -2.03
CA VAL A 25 -12.99 12.39 -2.46
C VAL A 25 -12.75 13.80 -1.94
N THR A 26 -12.10 13.93 -0.78
CA THR A 26 -11.35 15.13 -0.41
C THR A 26 -10.69 15.59 -1.71
N GLN A 27 -10.90 16.82 -2.18
CA GLN A 27 -10.37 17.28 -3.48
C GLN A 27 -9.04 16.59 -3.73
N PRO A 28 -9.00 15.66 -4.69
CA PRO A 28 -8.04 14.56 -4.63
C PRO A 28 -6.66 15.17 -4.57
N VAL A 29 -5.94 14.88 -3.49
CA VAL A 29 -4.55 15.32 -3.30
C VAL A 29 -3.75 14.95 -4.56
N LEU A 30 -4.16 13.89 -5.26
CA LEU A 30 -3.76 13.59 -6.63
C LEU A 30 -4.95 13.06 -7.44
N ARG A 31 -5.20 13.64 -8.62
CA ARG A 31 -6.12 13.03 -9.60
C ARG A 31 -5.54 11.66 -10.02
N PRO A 32 -6.35 10.58 -10.10
CA PRO A 32 -5.87 9.33 -10.68
C PRO A 32 -5.26 9.62 -12.06
N PRO A 33 -4.19 8.92 -12.47
CA PRO A 33 -3.70 9.04 -13.84
C PRO A 33 -4.91 8.83 -14.79
N GLY A 34 -5.00 9.64 -15.84
CA GLY A 34 -6.03 9.48 -16.87
C GLY A 34 -6.00 8.05 -17.43
N ARG A 35 -7.06 7.64 -18.15
CA ARG A 35 -7.08 6.32 -18.83
C ARG A 35 -5.73 6.10 -19.51
N ALA A 36 -5.00 5.09 -19.02
CA ALA A 36 -3.68 4.80 -19.57
C ALA A 36 -3.89 4.40 -21.03
N GLY A 37 -3.23 5.11 -21.95
CA GLY A 37 -3.19 4.70 -23.36
C GLY A 37 -2.62 3.30 -23.50
N ASP A 38 -2.85 2.68 -24.65
CA ASP A 38 -2.57 1.26 -24.89
C ASP A 38 -1.10 0.86 -24.64
N ALA A 39 -0.16 1.79 -24.82
CA ALA A 39 1.26 1.58 -24.48
C ALA A 39 1.54 1.53 -22.98
N ALA A 40 0.90 2.39 -22.17
CA ALA A 40 1.07 2.40 -20.72
C ALA A 40 0.43 1.17 -20.07
N ALA A 41 -0.68 0.70 -20.65
CA ALA A 41 -1.31 -0.56 -20.32
C ALA A 41 -0.40 -1.76 -20.55
N TYR A 42 0.16 -1.85 -21.76
CA TYR A 42 1.09 -2.89 -22.15
C TYR A 42 2.29 -2.94 -21.20
N ALA A 43 2.87 -1.77 -20.88
CA ALA A 43 4.00 -1.68 -19.97
C ALA A 43 3.64 -2.13 -18.53
N GLN A 44 2.43 -1.80 -18.05
CA GLN A 44 1.94 -2.28 -16.76
C GLN A 44 1.78 -3.81 -16.74
N LEU A 45 1.16 -4.37 -17.78
CA LEU A 45 0.99 -5.81 -17.90
C LEU A 45 2.34 -6.53 -17.94
N ALA A 46 3.29 -6.02 -18.72
CA ALA A 46 4.64 -6.55 -18.80
C ALA A 46 5.35 -6.57 -17.42
N ARG A 47 5.21 -5.51 -16.61
CA ARG A 47 5.77 -5.46 -15.25
C ARG A 47 5.11 -6.45 -14.30
N ILE A 48 3.79 -6.61 -14.39
CA ILE A 48 3.06 -7.62 -13.59
C ILE A 48 3.55 -9.04 -13.94
N ILE A 49 3.69 -9.34 -15.24
CA ILE A 49 4.14 -10.65 -15.72
C ILE A 49 5.56 -10.96 -15.21
N ARG A 50 6.48 -9.99 -15.33
CA ARG A 50 7.87 -10.11 -14.89
C ARG A 50 8.05 -10.02 -13.37
N ARG A 51 6.99 -9.69 -12.63
CA ARG A 51 6.99 -9.52 -11.16
C ARG A 51 7.92 -8.40 -10.69
N ALA A 52 7.78 -7.24 -11.32
CA ALA A 52 8.42 -6.00 -10.85
C ALA A 52 8.16 -5.78 -9.35
N PRO A 53 9.13 -5.22 -8.61
CA PRO A 53 8.99 -5.00 -7.17
C PRO A 53 7.83 -4.04 -6.87
N GLU A 54 7.07 -4.35 -5.83
CA GLU A 54 5.84 -3.63 -5.49
C GLU A 54 6.13 -2.53 -4.47
N VAL A 55 5.68 -1.32 -4.77
CA VAL A 55 5.80 -0.19 -3.85
C VAL A 55 4.85 -0.34 -2.66
N MET A 56 5.27 0.15 -1.49
CA MET A 56 4.39 0.26 -0.33
C MET A 56 4.26 1.71 0.12
N VAL A 57 3.00 2.17 0.12
CA VAL A 57 2.56 3.42 0.74
C VAL A 57 1.58 3.09 1.85
N LYS A 58 1.88 3.57 3.06
CA LYS A 58 1.07 3.34 4.26
C LYS A 58 0.96 4.61 5.08
N VAL A 59 -0.26 4.94 5.54
CA VAL A 59 -0.46 5.88 6.64
C VAL A 59 -0.23 5.10 7.94
N THR A 60 0.81 5.43 8.68
CA THR A 60 1.21 4.72 9.91
C THR A 60 0.57 5.29 11.15
N GLY A 61 0.22 6.58 11.14
CA GLY A 61 -0.32 7.23 12.31
C GLY A 61 -0.73 8.68 12.09
N ARG A 62 -1.08 9.31 13.22
CA ARG A 62 -1.42 10.72 13.30
C ARG A 62 -0.92 11.29 14.61
N THR A 63 -0.47 12.54 14.58
CA THR A 63 -0.14 13.28 15.80
C THR A 63 -1.37 14.08 16.24
N ARG A 64 -1.43 14.43 17.52
CA ARG A 64 -2.58 15.16 18.12
C ARG A 64 -2.23 16.60 18.49
N ASP A 65 -1.00 16.81 18.93
CA ASP A 65 -0.50 18.07 19.47
C ASP A 65 0.99 18.24 19.10
N GLY A 66 1.53 19.44 19.36
CA GLY A 66 2.92 19.79 19.06
C GLY A 66 3.93 18.90 19.80
N GLY A 67 3.65 18.49 21.03
CA GLY A 67 4.53 17.59 21.79
C GLY A 67 4.62 16.18 21.17
N HIS A 68 3.49 15.65 20.71
CA HIS A 68 3.43 14.39 19.98
C HIS A 68 4.11 14.51 18.61
N LEU A 69 3.93 15.64 17.91
CA LEU A 69 4.65 15.91 16.67
C LEU A 69 6.16 15.97 16.88
N MET A 70 6.63 16.71 17.89
CA MET A 70 8.06 16.79 18.23
C MET A 70 8.65 15.40 18.49
N ARG A 71 7.99 14.57 19.32
CA ARG A 71 8.46 13.19 19.58
C ARG A 71 8.49 12.35 18.29
N HIS A 72 7.53 12.53 17.39
CA HIS A 72 7.51 11.82 16.12
C HIS A 72 8.65 12.28 15.20
N LEU A 73 8.91 13.58 15.12
CA LEU A 73 10.00 14.16 14.34
C LEU A 73 11.38 13.80 14.91
N ASP A 74 11.53 13.81 16.24
CA ASP A 74 12.72 13.30 16.94
C ASP A 74 12.96 11.82 16.57
N TYR A 75 11.90 10.99 16.54
CA TYR A 75 12.04 9.59 16.14
C TYR A 75 12.51 9.43 14.68
N ILE A 76 11.85 10.09 13.72
CA ILE A 76 12.22 9.94 12.29
C ILE A 76 13.54 10.64 11.94
N SER A 77 13.99 11.62 12.71
CA SER A 77 15.31 12.24 12.54
C SER A 77 16.42 11.52 13.31
N ARG A 78 16.11 10.40 13.99
CA ARG A 78 17.03 9.71 14.92
C ARG A 78 17.65 10.68 15.95
N ASN A 79 16.80 11.49 16.57
CA ASN A 79 17.12 12.58 17.51
C ASN A 79 17.95 13.71 16.88
N GLY A 80 17.59 14.14 15.67
CA GLY A 80 18.24 15.22 14.94
C GLY A 80 19.56 14.83 14.25
N ARG A 81 19.90 13.53 14.20
CA ARG A 81 21.09 13.01 13.50
C ARG A 81 20.88 12.87 12.00
N LEU A 82 19.63 12.71 11.56
CA LEU A 82 19.23 12.71 10.16
C LEU A 82 18.53 14.03 9.86
N ALA A 83 18.95 14.69 8.79
CA ALA A 83 18.30 15.87 8.28
C ALA A 83 16.86 15.54 7.83
N LEU A 84 15.92 16.40 8.20
CA LEU A 84 14.57 16.40 7.61
C LEU A 84 14.58 17.34 6.41
N GLU A 85 14.06 16.90 5.28
CA GLU A 85 13.93 17.74 4.08
C GLU A 85 12.54 18.36 3.98
N GLU A 86 12.50 19.66 3.71
CA GLU A 86 11.32 20.49 3.52
C GLU A 86 10.91 20.60 2.04
N PRO A 87 9.74 21.19 1.72
CA PRO A 87 9.24 21.24 0.34
C PRO A 87 10.10 22.05 -0.62
N ASP A 88 10.90 22.99 -0.16
CA ASP A 88 11.86 23.81 -0.92
C ASP A 88 13.23 23.14 -1.07
N GLY A 89 13.47 22.02 -0.39
CA GLY A 89 14.75 21.34 -0.34
C GLY A 89 15.65 21.80 0.81
N GLU A 90 15.16 22.69 1.68
CA GLU A 90 15.85 23.03 2.93
C GLU A 90 15.97 21.80 3.83
N ARG A 91 17.09 21.74 4.56
CA ARG A 91 17.41 20.63 5.45
C ARG A 91 17.40 21.11 6.89
N LEU A 92 16.42 20.63 7.65
CA LEU A 92 16.33 20.87 9.07
C LEU A 92 17.22 19.88 9.81
N GLU A 93 18.27 20.41 10.42
CA GLU A 93 19.23 19.65 11.20
C GLU A 93 19.16 20.02 12.68
N GLY A 94 19.38 19.01 13.53
CA GLY A 94 19.39 19.21 14.97
C GLY A 94 18.02 19.35 15.61
N ARG A 95 18.01 19.13 16.93
CA ARG A 95 16.78 19.05 17.73
C ARG A 95 16.07 20.39 17.90
N ALA A 96 16.82 21.49 17.87
CA ALA A 96 16.27 22.84 18.01
C ALA A 96 15.37 23.21 16.82
N ALA A 97 15.83 22.96 15.59
CA ALA A 97 15.05 23.18 14.36
C ALA A 97 13.77 22.32 14.34
N ILE A 98 13.88 21.05 14.72
CA ILE A 98 12.74 20.14 14.83
C ILE A 98 11.71 20.65 15.85
N LYS A 99 12.17 21.13 17.01
CA LYS A 99 11.30 21.69 18.05
C LYS A 99 10.59 22.95 17.57
N ALA A 100 11.30 23.84 16.87
CA ALA A 100 10.73 25.05 16.28
C ALA A 100 9.61 24.68 15.29
N LEU A 101 9.90 23.82 14.31
CA LEU A 101 8.91 23.35 13.34
C LEU A 101 7.66 22.75 14.01
N ALA A 102 7.85 21.90 15.02
CA ALA A 102 6.73 21.30 15.74
C ALA A 102 5.88 22.33 16.50
N SER A 103 6.53 23.37 17.04
CA SER A 103 5.87 24.50 17.69
C SER A 103 5.07 25.32 16.68
N ASP A 104 5.66 25.66 15.54
CA ASP A 104 5.04 26.47 14.50
C ASP A 104 3.77 25.79 13.96
N TRP A 105 3.85 24.49 13.68
CA TRP A 105 2.69 23.72 13.25
C TRP A 105 1.59 23.68 14.32
N ALA A 106 1.96 23.62 15.60
CA ALA A 106 1.00 23.62 16.70
C ALA A 106 0.29 24.97 16.84
N VAL A 107 1.02 26.08 16.72
CA VAL A 107 0.46 27.45 16.74
C VAL A 107 -0.53 27.62 15.60
N GLU A 108 -0.13 27.25 14.38
CA GLU A 108 -0.98 27.29 13.19
C GLU A 108 -2.28 26.49 13.36
N ALA A 109 -2.21 25.32 14.02
CA ALA A 109 -3.38 24.52 14.31
C ALA A 109 -4.30 25.13 15.39
N MET A 110 -3.76 25.94 16.32
CA MET A 110 -4.55 26.66 17.31
C MET A 110 -5.32 27.83 16.70
N LEU A 111 -4.77 28.44 15.65
CA LEU A 111 -5.41 29.54 14.91
C LEU A 111 -6.54 29.07 13.98
N GLU A 112 -6.76 27.75 13.85
CA GLU A 112 -7.84 27.18 13.02
C GLU A 112 -9.23 27.54 13.59
N PRO A 113 -10.06 28.30 12.85
CA PRO A 113 -11.40 28.67 13.31
C PRO A 113 -12.29 27.43 13.50
N GLY A 114 -12.94 27.30 14.66
CA GLY A 114 -13.81 26.16 14.96
C GLY A 114 -13.08 24.82 15.07
N GLY A 115 -11.78 24.84 15.38
CA GLY A 115 -10.98 23.66 15.66
C GLY A 115 -11.58 22.81 16.79
N ARG A 116 -11.79 21.50 16.54
CA ARG A 116 -12.13 20.54 17.61
C ARG A 116 -10.86 19.96 18.21
N LYS A 117 -10.85 19.79 19.54
CA LYS A 117 -9.71 19.28 20.34
C LYS A 117 -9.12 17.96 19.85
N ASP A 118 -9.92 17.10 19.21
CA ASP A 118 -9.50 15.77 18.75
C ASP A 118 -9.03 15.72 17.29
N ARG A 119 -8.90 16.87 16.62
CA ARG A 119 -8.42 16.89 15.26
C ARG A 119 -6.91 16.63 15.23
N PRO A 120 -6.44 15.81 14.29
CA PRO A 120 -5.03 15.45 14.26
C PRO A 120 -4.19 16.56 13.65
N LEU A 121 -3.05 16.86 14.27
CA LEU A 121 -2.10 17.88 13.83
C LEU A 121 -1.37 17.47 12.53
N SER A 122 -0.90 16.23 12.45
CA SER A 122 -0.21 15.70 11.26
C SER A 122 -0.63 14.26 10.90
N ARG A 123 -0.23 13.83 9.71
CA ARG A 123 -0.35 12.47 9.18
C ARG A 123 1.05 11.93 8.91
N SER A 124 1.33 10.75 9.45
CA SER A 124 2.59 10.04 9.21
C SER A 124 2.37 9.03 8.08
N ILE A 125 3.14 9.17 7.01
CA ILE A 125 3.12 8.34 5.81
C ILE A 125 4.49 7.67 5.69
N VAL A 126 4.51 6.39 5.31
CA VAL A 126 5.74 5.67 4.97
C VAL A 126 5.66 5.25 3.50
N LEU A 127 6.72 5.57 2.77
CA LEU A 127 7.00 5.12 1.41
C LEU A 127 8.15 4.12 1.50
N SER A 128 8.00 2.90 0.99
CA SER A 128 9.05 1.88 1.13
C SER A 128 9.16 1.01 -0.10
N MET A 129 10.36 0.44 -0.26
CA MET A 129 10.71 -0.46 -1.34
C MET A 129 11.38 -1.74 -0.79
N PRO A 130 11.32 -2.84 -1.55
CA PRO A 130 11.99 -4.08 -1.14
C PRO A 130 13.51 -3.92 -1.16
N ARG A 131 14.17 -4.92 -0.55
CA ARG A 131 15.63 -4.93 -0.40
C ARG A 131 16.35 -4.87 -1.75
N GLY A 132 17.44 -4.12 -1.79
CA GLY A 132 18.26 -3.93 -2.99
C GLY A 132 17.86 -2.74 -3.85
N THR A 133 16.86 -1.96 -3.43
CA THR A 133 16.54 -0.68 -4.07
C THR A 133 17.58 0.38 -3.68
N ASP A 134 18.01 1.19 -4.64
CA ASP A 134 18.92 2.32 -4.40
C ASP A 134 18.25 3.36 -3.47
N PRO A 135 18.80 3.62 -2.26
CA PRO A 135 18.22 4.57 -1.31
C PRO A 135 18.19 6.02 -1.82
N ILE A 136 19.18 6.43 -2.64
CA ILE A 136 19.26 7.79 -3.18
C ILE A 136 18.16 8.00 -4.21
N ARG A 137 17.96 7.04 -5.12
CA ARG A 137 16.87 7.09 -6.10
C ARG A 137 15.51 7.01 -5.42
N LEU A 138 15.38 6.22 -4.36
CA LEU A 138 14.17 6.17 -3.54
C LEU A 138 13.86 7.54 -2.93
N HIS A 139 14.87 8.19 -2.35
CA HIS A 139 14.73 9.50 -1.74
C HIS A 139 14.29 10.56 -2.75
N ASP A 140 14.92 10.59 -3.92
CA ASP A 140 14.53 11.53 -4.98
C ASP A 140 13.12 11.22 -5.53
N ALA A 141 12.73 9.94 -5.63
CA ALA A 141 11.37 9.55 -6.01
C ALA A 141 10.35 10.00 -4.96
N ALA A 142 10.69 9.88 -3.68
CA ALA A 142 9.85 10.35 -2.58
C ALA A 142 9.71 11.87 -2.58
N ARG A 143 10.79 12.61 -2.88
CA ARG A 143 10.77 14.07 -3.07
C ARG A 143 9.81 14.47 -4.18
N ALA A 144 9.91 13.86 -5.37
CA ALA A 144 9.01 14.16 -6.47
C ALA A 144 7.55 13.80 -6.16
N PHE A 145 7.32 12.65 -5.54
CA PHE A 145 6.00 12.25 -5.08
C PHE A 145 5.42 13.26 -4.07
N ALA A 146 6.20 13.69 -3.08
CA ALA A 146 5.76 14.65 -2.08
C ALA A 146 5.49 16.02 -2.69
N ALA A 147 6.32 16.44 -3.66
CA ALA A 147 6.13 17.69 -4.39
C ALA A 147 4.82 17.67 -5.20
N GLU A 148 4.57 16.63 -6.00
CA GLU A 148 3.33 16.50 -6.79
C GLU A 148 2.09 16.43 -5.87
N SER A 149 2.21 15.71 -4.75
CA SER A 149 1.08 15.42 -3.86
C SER A 149 0.74 16.58 -2.93
N PHE A 150 1.73 17.27 -2.36
CA PHE A 150 1.49 18.13 -1.20
C PHE A 150 2.00 19.55 -1.37
N ARG A 151 3.00 19.81 -2.23
CA ARG A 151 3.58 21.15 -2.38
C ARG A 151 2.51 22.16 -2.79
N GLY A 152 2.59 23.35 -2.19
CA GLY A 152 1.62 24.43 -2.35
C GLY A 152 0.28 24.24 -1.62
N ARG A 153 0.02 23.05 -1.06
CA ARG A 153 -1.26 22.73 -0.38
C ARG A 153 -1.10 22.35 1.07
N PHE A 154 -0.10 21.56 1.40
CA PHE A 154 0.15 21.08 2.75
C PHE A 154 1.65 21.18 3.06
N PRO A 155 2.04 21.78 4.20
CA PRO A 155 3.41 21.65 4.69
C PRO A 155 3.75 20.19 4.99
N TYR A 156 4.98 19.79 4.67
CA TYR A 156 5.44 18.43 4.93
C TYR A 156 6.95 18.41 5.14
N VAL A 157 7.42 17.40 5.88
CA VAL A 157 8.84 17.09 6.03
C VAL A 157 9.06 15.60 5.88
N PHE A 158 10.24 15.21 5.39
CA PHE A 158 10.55 13.79 5.20
C PHE A 158 12.01 13.44 5.46
N ALA A 159 12.25 12.16 5.75
CA ALA A 159 13.57 11.61 6.00
C ALA A 159 13.71 10.21 5.40
N LEU A 160 14.88 9.93 4.81
CA LEU A 160 15.26 8.61 4.33
C LEU A 160 15.85 7.77 5.47
N HIS A 161 15.32 6.56 5.61
CA HIS A 161 15.82 5.50 6.48
C HIS A 161 16.25 4.31 5.63
N ASP A 162 17.31 3.62 6.05
CA ASP A 162 17.77 2.37 5.43
C ASP A 162 18.12 1.35 6.52
N GLU A 163 17.14 0.52 6.90
CA GLU A 163 17.27 -0.55 7.88
C GLU A 163 17.68 -1.82 7.16
N CYS A 164 18.97 -2.17 7.24
CA CYS A 164 19.50 -3.44 6.74
C CYS A 164 19.20 -3.68 5.24
N GLY A 165 19.23 -2.62 4.44
CA GLY A 165 18.98 -2.66 3.00
C GLY A 165 17.50 -2.61 2.63
N HIS A 166 16.60 -2.23 3.55
CA HIS A 166 15.19 -1.96 3.29
C HIS A 166 14.93 -0.45 3.33
N PRO A 167 15.22 0.27 2.23
CA PRO A 167 15.12 1.71 2.24
C PRO A 167 13.65 2.15 2.29
N HIS A 168 13.36 3.11 3.16
CA HIS A 168 12.06 3.70 3.29
C HIS A 168 12.13 5.18 3.69
N VAL A 169 11.12 5.94 3.29
CA VAL A 169 11.00 7.36 3.59
C VAL A 169 9.84 7.57 4.56
N HIS A 170 10.14 8.21 5.68
CA HIS A 170 9.15 8.75 6.58
C HIS A 170 8.73 10.14 6.09
N LEU A 171 7.45 10.31 5.77
CA LEU A 171 6.86 11.58 5.33
C LEU A 171 5.80 12.02 6.34
N THR A 172 6.01 13.16 6.98
CA THR A 172 5.07 13.78 7.90
C THR A 172 4.41 14.96 7.21
N VAL A 173 3.09 14.93 7.06
CA VAL A 173 2.32 16.00 6.39
C VAL A 173 1.41 16.68 7.41
N ARG A 174 1.42 18.01 7.45
CA ARG A 174 0.50 18.79 8.28
C ARG A 174 -0.92 18.52 7.83
N ALA A 175 -1.81 18.23 8.79
CA ALA A 175 -3.17 17.86 8.46
C ALA A 175 -4.01 19.06 8.01
N LEU A 176 -3.65 20.28 8.42
CA LEU A 176 -4.25 21.52 7.97
C LEU A 176 -3.41 22.09 6.81
N GLY A 177 -4.06 22.27 5.66
CA GLY A 177 -3.45 22.86 4.47
C GLY A 177 -3.43 24.39 4.51
N SER A 178 -2.71 24.99 3.56
CA SER A 178 -2.58 26.45 3.37
C SER A 178 -3.93 27.13 3.04
N ASN A 179 -4.84 26.39 2.41
CA ASN A 179 -6.18 26.85 2.04
C ASN A 179 -7.25 26.57 3.11
N GLY A 180 -6.86 26.18 4.33
CA GLY A 180 -7.78 25.78 5.40
C GLY A 180 -8.43 24.40 5.21
N VAL A 181 -8.17 23.71 4.10
CA VAL A 181 -8.68 22.35 3.86
C VAL A 181 -7.84 21.34 4.62
N ARG A 182 -8.49 20.31 5.17
CA ARG A 182 -7.80 19.25 5.90
C ARG A 182 -7.47 18.03 5.06
N LEU A 183 -6.27 17.50 5.27
CA LEU A 183 -5.81 16.24 4.71
C LEU A 183 -6.55 15.06 5.37
N ASN A 184 -7.38 14.37 4.57
CA ASN A 184 -8.14 13.21 5.00
C ASN A 184 -8.00 12.05 4.00
N PRO A 185 -6.87 11.32 4.01
CA PRO A 185 -6.61 10.26 3.06
C PRO A 185 -7.56 9.07 3.29
N ARG A 186 -8.20 8.63 2.20
CA ARG A 186 -9.06 7.46 2.12
C ARG A 186 -8.37 6.35 1.33
N LYS A 187 -9.04 5.19 1.24
CA LYS A 187 -8.49 4.01 0.54
C LYS A 187 -8.20 4.27 -0.94
N ALA A 188 -9.03 5.07 -1.60
CA ALA A 188 -8.82 5.47 -3.01
C ALA A 188 -7.57 6.36 -3.15
N ASP A 189 -7.37 7.33 -2.26
CA ASP A 189 -6.18 8.19 -2.27
C ASP A 189 -4.90 7.37 -2.12
N LEU A 190 -4.91 6.36 -1.23
CA LEU A 190 -3.77 5.47 -1.04
C LEU A 190 -3.43 4.63 -2.28
N GLU A 191 -4.39 4.29 -3.13
CA GLU A 191 -4.10 3.63 -4.39
C GLU A 191 -3.43 4.58 -5.37
N VAL A 192 -3.99 5.80 -5.52
CA VAL A 192 -3.39 6.83 -6.38
C VAL A 192 -1.97 7.16 -5.92
N TRP A 193 -1.76 7.29 -4.61
CA TRP A 193 -0.43 7.54 -4.06
C TRP A 193 0.56 6.43 -4.39
N ARG A 194 0.16 5.15 -4.32
CA ARG A 194 1.02 4.03 -4.74
C ARG A 194 1.35 4.11 -6.23
N GLN A 195 0.36 4.37 -7.08
CA GLN A 195 0.57 4.47 -8.53
C GLN A 195 1.52 5.61 -8.89
N ARG A 196 1.35 6.79 -8.27
CA ARG A 196 2.20 7.97 -8.46
C ARG A 196 3.61 7.75 -7.95
N PHE A 197 3.75 7.15 -6.77
CA PHE A 197 5.07 6.82 -6.24
C PHE A 197 5.80 5.79 -7.10
N ALA A 198 5.11 4.76 -7.60
CA ALA A 198 5.68 3.81 -8.55
C ALA A 198 6.07 4.47 -9.87
N GLN A 199 5.31 5.47 -10.34
CA GLN A 199 5.70 6.26 -11.50
C GLN A 199 6.97 7.08 -11.23
N ALA A 200 7.01 7.81 -10.11
CA ALA A 200 8.17 8.62 -9.72
C ALA A 200 9.46 7.80 -9.59
N LEU A 201 9.36 6.54 -9.15
CA LEU A 201 10.47 5.57 -9.11
C LEU A 201 10.92 5.15 -10.52
N ARG A 202 9.98 4.84 -11.41
CA ARG A 202 10.28 4.47 -12.80
C ARG A 202 10.94 5.60 -13.57
N ASP A 203 10.49 6.83 -13.36
CA ASP A 203 11.10 8.03 -13.96
C ASP A 203 12.56 8.22 -13.52
N ARG A 204 12.97 7.57 -12.42
CA ARG A 204 14.34 7.56 -11.87
C ARG A 204 15.08 6.25 -12.14
N GLY A 205 14.57 5.43 -13.05
CA GLY A 205 15.19 4.16 -13.43
C GLY A 205 15.14 3.10 -12.32
N VAL A 206 14.22 3.22 -11.36
CA VAL A 206 13.91 2.13 -10.42
C VAL A 206 12.67 1.41 -10.93
N GLU A 207 12.83 0.14 -11.29
CA GLU A 207 11.67 -0.68 -11.65
C GLU A 207 10.75 -0.78 -10.43
N ALA A 208 9.47 -0.47 -10.62
CA ALA A 208 8.49 -0.45 -9.55
C ALA A 208 7.07 -0.62 -10.12
N GLU A 209 6.21 -1.31 -9.39
CA GLU A 209 4.79 -1.47 -9.72
C GLU A 209 3.91 -1.22 -8.48
N ALA A 210 2.65 -0.87 -8.71
CA ALA A 210 1.66 -0.58 -7.68
C ALA A 210 0.40 -1.43 -7.90
N SER A 211 0.59 -2.70 -8.23
CA SER A 211 -0.54 -3.57 -8.54
C SER A 211 -1.24 -4.00 -7.23
N PRO A 212 -2.57 -4.19 -7.24
CA PRO A 212 -3.24 -4.75 -6.07
C PRO A 212 -2.85 -6.22 -5.86
N ARG A 213 -2.79 -6.68 -4.59
CA ARG A 213 -2.48 -8.08 -4.23
C ARG A 213 -3.28 -9.13 -5.03
N ARG A 214 -4.54 -8.84 -5.33
CA ARG A 214 -5.44 -9.72 -6.10
C ARG A 214 -5.05 -9.85 -7.58
N ALA A 215 -4.42 -8.83 -8.15
CA ALA A 215 -3.87 -8.88 -9.51
C ALA A 215 -2.74 -9.92 -9.59
N ARG A 216 -2.01 -10.11 -8.48
CA ARG A 216 -0.94 -11.10 -8.32
C ARG A 216 -1.41 -12.47 -7.83
N GLY A 217 -2.72 -12.70 -7.71
CA GLY A 217 -3.28 -13.99 -7.27
C GLY A 217 -3.04 -14.35 -5.79
N VAL A 218 -2.73 -13.38 -4.94
CA VAL A 218 -2.59 -13.60 -3.49
C VAL A 218 -3.93 -13.32 -2.79
N LEU A 219 -4.68 -14.38 -2.44
CA LEU A 219 -5.96 -14.24 -1.72
C LEU A 219 -5.87 -14.36 -0.20
N GLN A 220 -4.77 -14.89 0.32
CA GLN A 220 -4.67 -15.12 1.76
C GLN A 220 -4.77 -13.81 2.51
N ARG A 221 -5.69 -13.77 3.48
CA ARG A 221 -5.69 -12.72 4.48
C ARG A 221 -4.33 -12.78 5.17
N ALA A 222 -3.57 -11.69 5.10
CA ALA A 222 -2.32 -11.63 5.85
C ALA A 222 -2.69 -11.77 7.32
N GLU A 223 -1.94 -12.60 8.04
CA GLU A 223 -2.08 -12.71 9.47
C GLU A 223 -1.97 -11.30 10.09
N PRO A 224 -2.88 -10.92 11.01
CA PRO A 224 -2.80 -9.61 11.63
C PRO A 224 -1.43 -9.44 12.29
N THR A 225 -0.77 -8.31 12.05
CA THR A 225 0.57 -8.03 12.60
C THR A 225 0.68 -8.29 14.12
N PRO A 226 -0.34 -7.98 14.95
CA PRO A 226 -0.28 -8.36 16.37
C PRO A 226 -0.18 -9.86 16.62
N VAL A 227 -0.89 -10.68 15.85
CA VAL A 227 -0.86 -12.15 15.94
C VAL A 227 0.49 -12.67 15.46
N GLN A 228 1.00 -12.15 14.33
CA GLN A 228 2.33 -12.47 13.84
C GLN A 228 3.42 -12.10 14.86
N LYS A 229 3.35 -10.90 15.45
CA LYS A 229 4.31 -10.42 16.46
C LYS A 229 4.20 -11.17 17.79
N MET A 230 2.99 -11.57 18.18
CA MET A 230 2.75 -12.44 19.32
C MET A 230 3.39 -13.81 19.10
N ARG A 231 3.21 -14.41 17.91
CA ARG A 231 3.82 -15.68 17.53
C ARG A 231 5.35 -15.58 17.50
N GLU A 232 5.89 -14.57 16.83
CA GLU A 232 7.32 -14.26 16.81
C GLU A 232 7.93 -14.07 18.22
N ARG A 233 7.13 -13.58 19.18
CA ARG A 233 7.53 -13.44 20.59
C ARG A 233 7.44 -14.77 21.33
N CYS A 234 6.36 -15.53 21.12
CA CYS A 234 6.13 -16.85 21.72
C CYS A 234 7.19 -17.86 21.27
N SER A 235 7.51 -17.90 19.97
CA SER A 235 8.59 -18.71 19.39
C SER A 235 9.97 -18.33 19.95
N ARG A 236 10.23 -17.05 20.24
CA ARG A 236 11.47 -16.60 20.89
C ARG A 236 11.56 -16.97 22.37
N GLN A 237 10.42 -17.18 23.03
CA GLN A 237 10.33 -17.46 24.46
C GLN A 237 10.13 -18.95 24.77
N GLY A 238 10.16 -19.83 23.76
CA GLY A 238 9.97 -21.28 23.94
C GLY A 238 8.57 -21.68 24.44
N GLY A 239 7.60 -20.76 24.40
CA GLY A 239 6.24 -21.01 24.88
C GLY A 239 5.42 -21.83 23.88
N ARG A 240 4.52 -22.68 24.39
CA ARG A 240 3.46 -23.31 23.56
C ARG A 240 2.49 -22.23 23.08
N GLU A 241 2.15 -22.25 21.80
CA GLU A 241 1.14 -21.36 21.21
C GLU A 241 -0.21 -21.56 21.93
N SER A 242 -0.67 -20.54 22.67
CA SER A 242 -2.02 -20.53 23.21
C SER A 242 -3.03 -20.28 22.09
N HIS A 243 -3.68 -21.34 21.62
CA HIS A 243 -4.79 -21.28 20.67
C HIS A 243 -6.06 -20.74 21.35
N SER A 244 -6.23 -19.42 21.40
CA SER A 244 -7.52 -18.81 21.75
C SER A 244 -7.79 -17.53 20.98
N TYR A 245 -7.78 -17.63 19.65
CA TYR A 245 -8.60 -16.75 18.80
C TYR A 245 -9.69 -17.61 18.16
N GLN A 246 -10.75 -17.90 18.92
CA GLN A 246 -11.97 -18.43 18.33
C GLN A 246 -12.79 -17.26 17.81
N ALA A 247 -12.92 -17.16 16.49
CA ALA A 247 -13.80 -16.20 15.86
C ALA A 247 -15.26 -16.59 16.14
N ASP A 248 -16.06 -15.66 16.65
CA ASP A 248 -17.49 -15.89 16.90
C ASP A 248 -18.26 -16.19 15.61
N GLY A 249 -19.48 -16.73 15.72
CA GLY A 249 -20.32 -17.13 14.57
C GLY A 249 -20.56 -16.01 13.55
N VAL A 250 -20.68 -14.76 14.01
CA VAL A 250 -20.85 -13.57 13.15
C VAL A 250 -19.58 -13.27 12.36
N GLU A 251 -18.40 -13.41 12.97
CA GLU A 251 -17.12 -13.24 12.30
C GLU A 251 -16.88 -14.33 11.25
N ARG A 252 -17.30 -15.57 11.55
CA ARG A 252 -17.24 -16.69 10.59
C ARG A 252 -18.12 -16.45 9.36
N HIS A 253 -19.37 -16.01 9.55
CA HIS A 253 -20.25 -15.66 8.41
C HIS A 253 -19.76 -14.44 7.63
N ALA A 254 -19.21 -13.43 8.30
CA ALA A 254 -18.60 -12.29 7.62
C ALA A 254 -17.34 -12.70 6.82
N ALA A 255 -16.51 -13.59 7.38
CA ALA A 255 -15.34 -14.15 6.71
C ALA A 255 -15.74 -14.97 5.47
N ALA A 256 -16.76 -15.84 5.58
CA ALA A 256 -17.27 -16.63 4.47
C ALA A 256 -17.82 -15.75 3.33
N ARG A 257 -18.63 -14.73 3.63
CA ARG A 257 -19.12 -13.76 2.63
C ARG A 257 -17.98 -12.98 1.97
N TRP A 258 -16.98 -12.59 2.76
CA TRP A 258 -15.79 -11.91 2.25
C TRP A 258 -15.00 -12.82 1.30
N GLU A 259 -14.80 -14.09 1.65
CA GLU A 259 -14.12 -15.08 0.82
C GLU A 259 -14.85 -15.32 -0.51
N ILE A 260 -16.17 -15.47 -0.50
CA ILE A 260 -16.98 -15.59 -1.71
C ILE A 260 -16.77 -14.36 -2.61
N SER A 261 -16.89 -13.16 -2.06
CA SER A 261 -16.66 -11.91 -2.81
C SER A 261 -15.23 -11.80 -3.38
N GLN A 262 -14.22 -12.30 -2.65
CA GLN A 262 -12.85 -12.35 -3.15
C GLN A 262 -12.69 -13.34 -4.30
N ARG A 263 -13.30 -14.54 -4.21
CA ARG A 263 -13.27 -15.55 -5.28
C ARG A 263 -13.91 -15.03 -6.55
N GLU A 264 -15.10 -14.43 -6.47
CA GLU A 264 -15.77 -13.82 -7.63
C GLU A 264 -14.92 -12.74 -8.28
N ARG A 265 -14.27 -11.90 -7.46
CA ARG A 265 -13.42 -10.83 -7.98
C ARG A 265 -12.16 -11.37 -8.62
N GLN A 266 -11.53 -12.40 -8.06
CA GLN A 266 -10.39 -13.04 -8.72
C GLN A 266 -10.81 -13.74 -10.02
N ALA A 267 -11.99 -14.36 -10.06
CA ALA A 267 -12.53 -14.92 -11.30
C ALA A 267 -12.72 -13.83 -12.37
N ARG A 268 -13.23 -12.64 -12.00
CA ARG A 268 -13.32 -11.49 -12.92
C ARG A 268 -11.94 -11.05 -13.43
N ILE A 269 -10.95 -10.92 -12.54
CA ILE A 269 -9.57 -10.56 -12.92
C ILE A 269 -8.98 -11.61 -13.87
N ARG A 270 -9.10 -12.90 -13.54
CA ARG A 270 -8.62 -14.00 -14.38
C ARG A 270 -9.29 -14.02 -15.75
N ARG A 271 -10.62 -13.80 -15.81
CA ARG A 271 -11.34 -13.68 -17.09
C ARG A 271 -10.83 -12.50 -17.92
N SER A 272 -10.56 -11.37 -17.28
CA SER A 272 -10.05 -10.18 -17.96
C SER A 272 -8.65 -10.41 -18.52
N LEU A 273 -7.74 -11.01 -17.72
CA LEU A 273 -6.40 -11.38 -18.17
C LEU A 273 -6.43 -12.45 -19.28
N ALA A 274 -7.36 -13.42 -19.21
CA ALA A 274 -7.52 -14.42 -20.27
C ALA A 274 -7.97 -13.78 -21.59
N ALA A 275 -8.96 -12.88 -21.53
CA ALA A 275 -9.43 -12.14 -22.71
C ALA A 275 -8.29 -11.31 -23.32
N GLU A 276 -7.48 -10.66 -22.48
CA GLU A 276 -6.33 -9.89 -22.90
C GLU A 276 -5.23 -10.76 -23.54
N ALA A 277 -4.97 -11.95 -22.98
CA ALA A 277 -4.03 -12.90 -23.55
C ALA A 277 -4.46 -13.41 -24.94
N ILE A 278 -5.76 -13.69 -25.11
CA ILE A 278 -6.32 -14.11 -26.40
C ILE A 278 -6.19 -12.96 -27.43
N ALA A 279 -6.54 -11.73 -27.03
CA ALA A 279 -6.41 -10.56 -27.90
C ALA A 279 -4.95 -10.30 -28.31
N LEU A 280 -3.99 -10.47 -27.39
CA LEU A 280 -2.57 -10.37 -27.68
C LEU A 280 -2.08 -11.48 -28.61
N SER A 281 -2.62 -12.71 -28.49
CA SER A 281 -2.22 -13.82 -29.36
C SER A 281 -2.67 -13.66 -30.82
N SER A 282 -3.77 -12.93 -31.06
CA SER A 282 -4.27 -12.64 -32.40
C SER A 282 -3.71 -11.36 -33.02
N SER A 283 -2.82 -10.64 -32.31
CA SER A 283 -2.19 -9.43 -32.83
C SER A 283 -1.26 -9.73 -34.00
N ALA A 284 -1.21 -8.80 -34.97
CA ALA A 284 -0.28 -8.85 -36.10
C ALA A 284 1.18 -8.70 -35.66
N ARG A 285 1.45 -8.05 -34.52
CA ARG A 285 2.81 -7.81 -34.01
C ARG A 285 3.35 -9.03 -33.26
N SER A 286 4.61 -9.40 -33.54
CA SER A 286 5.30 -10.49 -32.84
C SER A 286 5.48 -10.21 -31.35
N GLU A 287 5.79 -8.96 -30.98
CA GLU A 287 5.93 -8.52 -29.59
C GLU A 287 4.67 -8.76 -28.76
N ASP A 288 3.49 -8.44 -29.31
CA ASP A 288 2.20 -8.63 -28.66
C ASP A 288 1.92 -10.12 -28.46
N ARG A 289 2.19 -10.96 -29.47
CA ARG A 289 2.04 -12.42 -29.35
C ARG A 289 2.97 -13.00 -28.28
N LEU A 290 4.20 -12.51 -28.18
CA LEU A 290 5.14 -12.89 -27.12
C LEU A 290 4.61 -12.48 -25.73
N LEU A 291 4.07 -11.26 -25.59
CA LEU A 291 3.45 -10.83 -24.33
C LEU A 291 2.22 -11.68 -23.98
N GLY A 292 1.37 -12.00 -24.95
CA GLY A 292 0.22 -12.89 -24.77
C GLY A 292 0.62 -14.27 -24.29
N ALA A 293 1.66 -14.87 -24.88
CA ALA A 293 2.21 -16.14 -24.43
C ALA A 293 2.77 -16.06 -23.00
N ALA A 294 3.51 -14.98 -22.68
CA ALA A 294 4.03 -14.75 -21.34
C ALA A 294 2.92 -14.53 -20.30
N LEU A 295 1.81 -13.87 -20.69
CA LEU A 295 0.64 -13.68 -19.85
C LEU A 295 -0.06 -15.01 -19.53
N MET A 296 -0.25 -15.86 -20.54
CA MET A 296 -0.81 -17.20 -20.35
C MET A 296 0.06 -18.03 -19.38
N GLU A 297 1.37 -17.99 -19.55
CA GLU A 297 2.30 -18.67 -18.66
C GLU A 297 2.25 -18.12 -17.23
N HIS A 298 2.21 -16.79 -17.08
CA HIS A 298 2.02 -16.15 -15.78
C HIS A 298 0.73 -16.62 -15.10
N MET A 299 -0.38 -16.68 -15.84
CA MET A 299 -1.68 -17.14 -15.33
C MET A 299 -1.66 -18.60 -14.88
N ARG A 300 -0.93 -19.48 -15.58
CA ARG A 300 -0.73 -20.89 -15.18
C ARG A 300 0.01 -21.01 -13.84
N ARG A 301 0.97 -20.11 -13.58
CA ARG A 301 1.75 -20.05 -12.33
C ARG A 301 1.01 -19.38 -11.16
N LEU A 302 -0.10 -18.68 -11.42
CA LEU A 302 -0.88 -18.07 -10.34
C LEU A 302 -1.53 -19.18 -9.50
N PRO A 303 -1.49 -19.10 -8.16
CA PRO A 303 -2.10 -20.10 -7.30
C PRO A 303 -3.55 -20.43 -7.68
N LYS A 304 -3.91 -21.71 -7.65
CA LYS A 304 -5.28 -22.12 -7.93
C LYS A 304 -6.20 -21.64 -6.82
N LEU A 305 -7.42 -21.24 -7.20
CA LEU A 305 -8.44 -20.73 -6.28
C LEU A 305 -8.84 -21.77 -5.20
N GLN A 306 -8.69 -23.06 -5.52
CA GLN A 306 -9.13 -24.18 -4.68
C GLN A 306 -8.11 -24.56 -3.59
N ASP A 307 -6.80 -24.48 -3.88
CA ASP A 307 -5.75 -24.92 -2.95
C ASP A 307 -5.62 -24.01 -1.71
N GLN A 308 -6.12 -22.77 -1.80
CA GLN A 308 -5.94 -21.76 -0.77
C GLN A 308 -7.01 -21.76 0.33
N GLY A 309 -8.16 -22.41 0.11
CA GLY A 309 -9.20 -22.60 1.15
C GLY A 309 -8.88 -23.74 2.12
N LYS A 310 -8.11 -24.74 1.69
CA LYS A 310 -7.70 -25.88 2.52
C LYS A 310 -6.50 -25.57 3.42
N ALA A 311 -5.64 -24.61 3.05
CA ALA A 311 -4.41 -24.32 3.79
C ALA A 311 -4.62 -23.70 5.19
N LEU A 312 -5.81 -23.16 5.49
CA LEU A 312 -6.14 -22.62 6.82
C LEU A 312 -6.82 -23.64 7.74
N VAL A 313 -7.22 -24.79 7.20
CA VAL A 313 -7.75 -25.91 7.99
C VAL A 313 -6.72 -27.04 7.90
N ARG A 314 -5.68 -26.99 8.74
CA ARG A 314 -4.85 -28.19 8.96
C ARG A 314 -5.75 -29.27 9.57
N PRO A 315 -5.67 -30.53 9.11
CA PRO A 315 -6.54 -31.63 9.55
C PRO A 315 -6.19 -32.17 10.95
N ASP A 316 -5.57 -31.36 11.81
CA ASP A 316 -5.06 -31.82 13.11
C ASP A 316 -6.16 -31.84 14.21
N GLY A 317 -7.42 -31.56 13.84
CA GLY A 317 -8.58 -31.58 14.74
C GLY A 317 -9.40 -32.87 14.74
N GLU A 318 -9.35 -33.69 13.69
CA GLU A 318 -10.26 -34.85 13.55
C GLU A 318 -9.73 -36.12 14.24
N LYS A 319 -8.41 -36.24 14.46
CA LYS A 319 -7.84 -37.41 15.15
C LYS A 319 -8.06 -37.43 16.67
N ARG A 320 -8.44 -36.32 17.31
CA ARG A 320 -8.60 -36.25 18.77
C ARG A 320 -10.00 -36.56 19.30
N PHE A 321 -10.98 -36.74 18.42
CA PHE A 321 -12.34 -37.13 18.81
C PHE A 321 -12.59 -38.64 18.72
N ALA A 322 -11.84 -39.36 17.87
CA ALA A 322 -11.99 -40.81 17.72
C ALA A 322 -11.35 -41.60 18.89
N ASP A 323 -10.22 -41.14 19.43
CA ASP A 323 -9.52 -41.87 20.51
C ASP A 323 -10.19 -41.73 21.90
N ARG A 324 -11.12 -40.78 22.06
CA ARG A 324 -11.81 -40.52 23.34
C ARG A 324 -13.14 -41.28 23.52
N GLN A 325 -13.54 -42.04 22.50
CA GLN A 325 -14.76 -42.87 22.53
C GLN A 325 -14.45 -44.38 22.69
N LYS A 326 -13.17 -44.77 22.79
CA LYS A 326 -12.75 -46.16 23.06
C LYS A 326 -12.34 -46.44 24.51
N GLU A 327 -12.40 -45.44 25.40
CA GLU A 327 -12.11 -45.58 26.83
C GLU A 327 -13.36 -45.35 27.72
N ARG A 328 -14.54 -45.74 27.23
CA ARG A 328 -15.75 -45.88 28.07
C ARG A 328 -16.38 -47.23 27.84
#